data_AF-A0A0F7RZV8-F1
#
_entry.id   AF-A0A0F7RZV8-F1
#
_cell.length_a   1.000
_cell.length_b   1.000
_cell.length_c   1.000
_cell.angle_alpha   90.00
_cell.angle_beta   90.00
_cell.angle_gamma   90.00
#
_symmetry.space_group_name_H-M   'P 1'
#
loop_
_entity.id
_entity.type
_entity.pdbx_description
1 polymer ?
#
loop_
_entity_poly.entity_id
_entity_poly.type
_entity_poly.pdbx_seq_one_letter_code
_entity_poly.pdbx_strand_id
1 'polypeptide(L)'
;MDLLTQLDNDIDMLLKVMSSSVAYVSRKAKHSVLPDSSVPLTILGKTEAIEPEEMDQAIAELVEDLVEKADSIRAIIRHLPTEESLGGDAELEAELKRMEGEMKVVNDEYRSAVQEAERFRVEVGELVRLISERQIEGRAWLVNELEGNDSGKSVSG
;
A
#
# COMPACT_ATOMS: atom_id res chain seq x y z
N MET A 1 1.97 -4.58 3.19
CA MET A 1 1.90 -5.42 4.40
C MET A 1 3.33 -5.76 4.76
N ASP A 2 3.70 -5.74 6.03
CA ASP A 2 5.05 -6.09 6.47
C ASP A 2 5.36 -7.56 6.12
N LEU A 3 6.60 -7.86 5.69
CA LEU A 3 7.03 -9.18 5.21
C LEU A 3 6.92 -10.24 6.31
N LEU A 4 7.20 -9.87 7.56
CA LEU A 4 7.08 -10.75 8.71
C LEU A 4 5.61 -11.07 9.00
N THR A 5 4.76 -10.04 8.94
CA THR A 5 3.30 -10.20 9.09
C THR A 5 2.70 -11.07 7.98
N GLN A 6 3.20 -10.94 6.75
CA GLN A 6 2.77 -11.79 5.63
C GLN A 6 3.19 -13.24 5.86
N LEU A 7 4.45 -13.48 6.27
CA LEU A 7 4.97 -14.81 6.56
C LEU A 7 4.15 -15.51 7.65
N ASP A 8 3.82 -14.79 8.74
CA ASP A 8 3.03 -15.33 9.84
C ASP A 8 1.66 -15.80 9.34
N ASN A 9 0.96 -14.96 8.59
CA ASN A 9 -0.34 -15.32 8.00
C ASN A 9 -0.25 -16.51 7.02
N ASP A 10 0.79 -16.58 6.20
CA ASP A 10 0.98 -17.66 5.24
C ASP A 10 1.24 -19.01 5.92
N ILE A 11 2.03 -19.03 7.00
CA ILE A 11 2.24 -20.22 7.84
C ILE A 11 0.94 -20.64 8.51
N ASP A 12 0.20 -19.67 9.06
CA ASP A 12 -1.06 -19.91 9.77
C ASP A 12 -2.13 -20.49 8.83
N MET A 13 -2.16 -19.99 7.59
CA MET A 13 -3.01 -20.53 6.52
C MET A 13 -2.59 -21.94 6.13
N LEU A 14 -1.29 -22.20 5.97
CA LEU A 14 -0.77 -23.54 5.65
C LEU A 14 -1.21 -24.57 6.69
N LEU A 15 -1.08 -24.26 7.98
CA LEU A 15 -1.50 -25.14 9.07
C LEU A 15 -3.00 -25.41 9.07
N LYS A 16 -3.82 -24.38 8.80
CA LYS A 16 -5.29 -24.51 8.71
C LYS A 16 -5.68 -25.40 7.53
N VAL A 17 -5.04 -25.23 6.38
CA VAL A 17 -5.26 -26.07 5.19
C VAL A 17 -4.87 -27.51 5.50
N MET A 18 -3.66 -27.76 6.02
CA MET A 18 -3.22 -29.12 6.38
C MET A 18 -4.18 -29.83 7.34
N SER A 19 -4.61 -29.15 8.41
CA SER A 19 -5.57 -29.70 9.37
C SER A 19 -6.92 -30.05 8.73
N SER A 20 -7.44 -29.12 7.91
CA SER A 20 -8.71 -29.30 7.19
C SER A 20 -8.63 -30.45 6.19
N SER A 21 -7.49 -30.58 5.51
CA SER A 21 -7.23 -31.65 4.55
C SER A 21 -7.15 -33.03 5.18
N VAL A 22 -6.46 -33.17 6.31
CA VAL A 22 -6.43 -34.43 7.07
C VAL A 22 -7.85 -34.81 7.52
N ALA A 23 -8.63 -33.84 7.99
CA ALA A 23 -10.02 -34.07 8.36
C ALA A 23 -10.90 -34.45 7.16
N TYR A 24 -10.67 -33.84 5.98
CA TYR A 24 -11.37 -34.16 4.74
C TYR A 24 -11.11 -35.61 4.32
N VAL A 25 -9.83 -35.99 4.16
CA VAL A 25 -9.43 -37.35 3.77
C VAL A 25 -9.96 -38.37 4.78
N SER A 26 -9.81 -38.09 6.08
CA SER A 26 -10.27 -38.99 7.14
C SER A 26 -11.79 -39.24 7.11
N ARG A 27 -12.60 -38.23 6.82
CA ARG A 27 -14.07 -38.35 6.78
C ARG A 27 -14.61 -38.90 5.47
N LYS A 28 -13.93 -38.65 4.36
CA LYS A 28 -14.41 -38.96 3.00
C LYS A 28 -13.79 -40.23 2.42
N ALA A 29 -12.77 -40.80 3.06
CA ALA A 29 -12.17 -42.07 2.65
C ALA A 29 -13.17 -43.22 2.69
N LYS A 30 -13.25 -43.95 1.58
CA LYS A 30 -14.06 -45.16 1.45
C LYS A 30 -13.39 -46.30 2.21
N HIS A 31 -14.08 -46.86 3.20
CA HIS A 31 -13.58 -48.02 3.94
C HIS A 31 -13.83 -49.31 3.13
N SER A 32 -12.76 -50.04 2.78
CA SER A 32 -12.87 -51.34 2.11
C SER A 32 -12.73 -52.48 3.11
N VAL A 33 -13.51 -53.56 2.90
CA VAL A 33 -13.33 -54.82 3.64
C VAL A 33 -12.04 -55.48 3.15
N LEU A 34 -11.23 -55.99 4.08
CA LEU A 34 -10.05 -56.78 3.73
C LEU A 34 -10.48 -58.10 3.06
N PRO A 35 -9.78 -58.58 2.02
CA PRO A 35 -10.18 -59.75 1.23
C PRO A 35 -10.42 -61.04 2.03
N ASP A 36 -9.78 -61.20 3.20
CA ASP A 36 -9.84 -62.40 4.05
C ASP A 36 -10.49 -62.16 5.43
N SER A 37 -11.18 -61.03 5.64
CA SER A 37 -11.76 -60.70 6.95
C SER A 37 -13.23 -61.11 7.06
N SER A 38 -13.57 -61.91 8.06
CA SER A 38 -14.97 -62.20 8.43
C SER A 38 -15.60 -61.11 9.31
N VAL A 39 -14.87 -60.01 9.57
CA VAL A 39 -15.35 -58.93 10.43
C VAL A 39 -16.25 -58.01 9.61
N PRO A 40 -17.56 -57.92 9.93
CA PRO A 40 -18.47 -57.05 9.21
C PRO A 40 -18.07 -55.59 9.40
N LEU A 41 -18.07 -54.82 8.32
CA LEU A 41 -17.69 -53.42 8.34
C LEU A 41 -18.84 -52.59 8.91
N THR A 42 -18.68 -52.12 10.14
CA THR A 42 -19.68 -51.26 10.78
C THR A 42 -19.55 -49.84 10.24
N ILE A 43 -20.29 -49.55 9.17
CA ILE A 43 -20.36 -48.20 8.62
C ILE A 43 -21.22 -47.34 9.56
N LEU A 44 -20.61 -46.40 10.28
CA LEU A 44 -21.32 -45.48 11.16
C LEU A 44 -21.91 -44.31 10.33
N GLY A 45 -23.20 -44.34 10.04
CA GLY A 45 -23.95 -43.23 9.43
C GLY A 45 -24.08 -43.27 7.89
N LYS A 46 -24.59 -42.18 7.30
CA LYS A 46 -24.58 -41.97 5.84
C LYS A 46 -23.16 -41.62 5.42
N THR A 47 -22.42 -42.58 4.89
CA THR A 47 -21.08 -42.31 4.34
C THR A 47 -21.21 -41.49 3.07
N GLU A 48 -20.85 -40.20 3.14
CA GLU A 48 -20.55 -39.37 1.97
C GLU A 48 -19.16 -39.74 1.41
N ALA A 49 -18.88 -41.03 1.29
CA ALA A 49 -17.63 -41.53 0.73
C ALA A 49 -17.61 -41.21 -0.76
N ILE A 50 -16.54 -40.57 -1.20
CA ILE A 50 -16.30 -40.27 -2.61
C ILE A 50 -15.59 -41.47 -3.26
N GLU A 51 -15.63 -41.54 -4.58
CA GLU A 51 -14.94 -42.60 -5.28
C GLU A 51 -13.42 -42.45 -5.13
N PRO A 52 -12.66 -43.56 -5.05
CA PRO A 52 -11.21 -43.50 -4.83
C PRO A 52 -10.47 -42.65 -5.87
N GLU A 53 -10.91 -42.68 -7.13
CA GLU A 53 -10.29 -41.90 -8.22
C GLU A 53 -10.49 -40.39 -8.03
N GLU A 54 -11.67 -39.95 -7.58
CA GLU A 54 -11.96 -38.56 -7.25
C GLU A 54 -11.18 -38.11 -6.00
N MET A 55 -11.02 -39.01 -5.01
CA MET A 55 -10.19 -38.75 -3.83
C MET A 55 -8.72 -38.60 -4.20
N ASP A 56 -8.18 -39.48 -5.04
CA ASP A 56 -6.78 -39.43 -5.47
C ASP A 56 -6.49 -38.12 -6.24
N GLN A 57 -7.42 -37.68 -7.09
CA GLN A 57 -7.31 -36.41 -7.78
C GLN A 57 -7.35 -35.21 -6.82
N ALA A 58 -8.28 -35.20 -5.86
CA ALA A 58 -8.38 -34.14 -4.85
C ALA A 58 -7.14 -34.08 -3.94
N ILE A 59 -6.56 -35.24 -3.59
CA ILE A 59 -5.31 -35.31 -2.84
C ILE A 59 -4.15 -34.76 -3.68
N ALA A 60 -4.07 -35.09 -4.96
CA ALA A 60 -3.02 -34.60 -5.84
C ALA A 60 -3.05 -33.06 -5.97
N GLU A 61 -4.22 -32.48 -6.23
CA GLU A 61 -4.42 -31.02 -6.28
C GLU A 61 -4.02 -30.36 -4.95
N LEU A 62 -4.47 -30.92 -3.84
CA LEU A 62 -4.13 -30.41 -2.52
C LEU A 62 -2.61 -30.44 -2.24
N VAL A 63 -1.94 -31.53 -2.64
CA VAL A 63 -0.49 -31.67 -2.44
C VAL A 63 0.26 -30.64 -3.30
N GLU A 64 -0.20 -30.42 -4.53
CA GLU A 64 0.35 -29.37 -5.41
C GLU A 64 0.20 -27.98 -4.77
N ASP A 65 -1.00 -27.63 -4.32
CA ASP A 65 -1.27 -26.38 -3.60
C ASP A 65 -0.37 -26.21 -2.36
N LEU A 66 -0.19 -27.26 -1.56
CA LEU A 66 0.67 -27.25 -0.38
C LEU A 66 2.14 -27.01 -0.74
N VAL A 67 2.63 -27.63 -1.82
CA VAL A 67 4.00 -27.46 -2.30
C VAL A 67 4.22 -26.04 -2.80
N GLU A 68 3.30 -25.50 -3.60
CA GLU A 68 3.37 -24.12 -4.09
C GLU A 68 3.37 -23.10 -2.94
N LYS A 69 2.53 -23.32 -1.92
CA LYS A 69 2.53 -22.47 -0.72
C LYS A 69 3.83 -22.59 0.07
N ALA A 70 4.38 -23.79 0.22
CA ALA A 70 5.66 -23.99 0.89
C ALA A 70 6.82 -23.28 0.15
N ASP A 71 6.80 -23.28 -1.18
CA ASP A 71 7.80 -22.58 -1.99
C ASP A 71 7.63 -21.05 -1.92
N SER A 72 6.39 -20.57 -1.86
CA SER A 72 6.10 -19.14 -1.63
C SER A 72 6.64 -18.68 -0.27
N ILE A 73 6.40 -19.44 0.80
CA ILE A 73 6.95 -19.18 2.14
C ILE A 73 8.48 -19.17 2.10
N ARG A 74 9.10 -20.15 1.42
CA ARG A 74 10.56 -20.23 1.26
C ARG A 74 11.12 -19.01 0.53
N ALA A 75 10.41 -18.52 -0.48
CA ALA A 75 10.78 -17.30 -1.18
C ALA A 75 10.73 -16.09 -0.25
N ILE A 76 9.66 -15.93 0.55
CA ILE A 76 9.53 -14.83 1.52
C ILE A 76 10.69 -14.86 2.54
N ILE A 77 11.00 -16.03 3.08
CA ILE A 77 12.10 -16.20 4.04
C ILE A 77 13.45 -15.74 3.45
N ARG A 78 13.71 -16.01 2.17
CA ARG A 78 14.94 -15.57 1.50
C ARG A 78 15.03 -14.06 1.31
N HIS A 79 13.90 -13.37 1.28
CA HIS A 79 13.84 -11.91 1.14
C HIS A 79 13.75 -11.20 2.50
N LEU A 80 13.69 -11.94 3.62
CA LEU A 80 13.76 -11.31 4.93
C LEU A 80 15.13 -10.64 5.09
N PRO A 81 15.15 -9.39 5.56
CA PRO A 81 16.41 -8.71 5.83
C PRO A 81 17.16 -9.47 6.92
N THR A 82 18.40 -9.87 6.62
CA THR A 82 19.29 -10.59 7.54
C THR A 82 20.22 -9.62 8.27
N GLU A 83 20.90 -10.10 9.31
CA GLU A 83 21.97 -9.34 10.00
C GLU A 83 23.08 -8.89 9.03
N GLU A 84 23.32 -9.62 7.94
CA GLU A 84 24.23 -9.16 6.87
C GLU A 84 23.68 -7.97 6.07
N SER A 85 22.36 -7.81 6.00
CA SER A 85 21.70 -6.73 5.24
C SER A 85 21.39 -5.49 6.06
N LEU A 86 21.12 -5.64 7.37
CA LEU A 86 20.77 -4.53 8.27
C LEU A 86 21.92 -4.16 9.23
N GLY A 87 23.00 -4.94 9.24
CA GLY A 87 24.00 -4.88 10.29
C GLY A 87 23.47 -5.47 11.60
N GLY A 88 24.32 -5.48 12.64
CA GLY A 88 23.85 -5.77 13.99
C GLY A 88 23.01 -4.62 14.56
N ASP A 89 22.30 -4.85 15.66
CA ASP A 89 21.42 -3.87 16.31
C ASP A 89 22.10 -2.50 16.54
N ALA A 90 23.38 -2.49 16.90
CA ALA A 90 24.14 -1.26 17.13
C ALA A 90 24.42 -0.45 15.85
N GLU A 91 24.61 -1.13 14.72
CA GLU A 91 24.81 -0.48 13.42
C GLU A 91 23.49 0.07 12.89
N LEU A 92 22.40 -0.69 13.05
CA LEU A 92 21.05 -0.23 12.72
C LEU A 92 20.66 0.99 13.57
N GLU A 93 20.94 0.99 14.87
CA GLU A 93 20.68 2.14 15.74
C GLU A 93 21.48 3.39 15.31
N ALA A 94 22.75 3.21 14.95
CA ALA A 94 23.59 4.29 14.45
C ALA A 94 23.05 4.87 13.13
N GLU A 95 22.63 4.00 12.22
CA GLU A 95 22.06 4.40 10.92
C GLU A 95 20.71 5.10 11.07
N LEU A 96 19.85 4.61 11.96
CA LEU A 96 18.58 5.28 12.30
C LEU A 96 18.82 6.67 12.89
N LYS A 97 19.78 6.82 13.81
CA LYS A 97 20.17 8.13 14.36
C LYS A 97 20.71 9.07 13.29
N ARG A 98 21.49 8.55 12.34
CA ARG A 98 21.99 9.33 11.20
C ARG A 98 20.82 9.83 10.33
N MET A 99 19.92 8.94 9.94
CA MET A 99 18.73 9.29 9.17
C MET A 99 17.83 10.30 9.89
N GLU A 100 17.62 10.14 11.20
CA GLU A 100 16.86 11.11 12.00
C GLU A 100 17.50 12.51 11.98
N GLY A 101 18.83 12.57 12.13
CA GLY A 101 19.59 13.81 12.02
C GLY A 101 19.43 14.47 10.65
N GLU A 102 19.56 13.70 9.57
CA GLU A 102 19.37 14.18 8.19
C GLU A 102 17.95 14.66 7.94
N MET A 103 16.95 13.91 8.37
CA MET A 103 15.54 14.31 8.28
C MET A 103 15.27 15.61 9.02
N LYS A 104 15.90 15.83 10.17
CA LYS A 104 15.75 17.08 10.92
C LYS A 104 16.32 18.27 10.15
N VAL A 105 17.52 18.14 9.60
CA VAL A 105 18.15 19.18 8.78
C VAL A 105 17.29 19.50 7.56
N VAL A 106 16.88 18.48 6.81
CA VAL A 106 16.04 18.66 5.61
C VAL A 106 14.68 19.30 5.96
N ASN A 107 14.07 18.92 7.09
CA ASN A 107 12.82 19.53 7.54
C ASN A 107 12.99 21.00 7.92
N ASP A 108 14.10 21.37 8.56
CA ASP A 108 14.38 22.75 8.92
C ASP A 108 14.66 23.59 7.67
N GLU A 109 15.43 23.07 6.71
CA GLU A 109 15.63 23.71 5.40
C GLU A 109 14.31 23.87 4.64
N TYR A 110 13.47 22.84 4.61
CA TYR A 110 12.15 22.89 4.00
C TYR A 110 11.27 23.98 4.64
N ARG A 111 11.26 24.07 5.98
CA ARG A 111 10.52 25.14 6.69
C ARG A 111 11.03 26.52 6.32
N SER A 112 12.34 26.72 6.24
CA SER A 112 12.94 27.99 5.83
C SER A 112 12.55 28.35 4.39
N ALA A 113 12.62 27.39 3.46
CA ALA A 113 12.22 27.61 2.06
C ALA A 113 10.74 27.96 1.93
N VAL A 114 9.86 27.29 2.69
CA VAL A 114 8.43 27.61 2.72
C VAL A 114 8.18 29.02 3.26
N GLN A 115 8.85 29.43 4.33
CA GLN A 115 8.73 30.78 4.86
C GLN A 115 9.19 31.84 3.86
N GLU A 116 10.27 31.57 3.12
CA GLU A 116 10.75 32.47 2.07
C GLU A 116 9.76 32.57 0.90
N ALA A 117 9.21 31.44 0.45
CA ALA A 117 8.18 31.42 -0.58
C ALA A 117 6.93 32.20 -0.15
N GLU A 118 6.49 32.07 1.11
CA GLU A 118 5.37 32.84 1.64
C GLU A 118 5.66 34.35 1.69
N ARG A 119 6.88 34.76 2.08
CA ARG A 119 7.26 36.18 2.03
C ARG A 119 7.21 36.74 0.61
N PHE A 120 7.81 36.02 -0.35
CA PHE A 120 7.76 36.43 -1.76
C PHE A 120 6.33 36.46 -2.30
N ARG A 121 5.47 35.52 -1.89
CA ARG A 121 4.06 35.51 -2.29
C ARG A 121 3.34 36.79 -1.81
N VAL A 122 3.61 37.23 -0.59
CA VAL A 122 3.06 38.48 -0.04
C VAL A 122 3.59 39.69 -0.83
N GLU A 123 4.90 39.77 -1.03
CA GLU A 123 5.54 40.89 -1.75
C GLU A 123 5.04 41.00 -3.20
N VAL A 124 4.94 39.88 -3.92
CA VAL A 124 4.36 39.84 -5.28
C VAL A 124 2.89 40.25 -5.24
N GLY A 125 2.14 39.81 -4.24
CA GLY A 125 0.75 40.22 -4.05
C GLY A 125 0.59 41.73 -3.87
N GLU A 126 1.46 42.35 -3.08
CA GLU A 126 1.48 43.81 -2.88
C GLU A 126 1.85 44.56 -4.16
N LEU A 127 2.88 44.10 -4.89
CA LEU A 127 3.27 44.68 -6.18
C LEU A 127 2.13 44.61 -7.21
N VAL A 128 1.44 43.48 -7.30
CA VAL A 128 0.27 43.33 -8.18
C VAL A 128 -0.84 44.31 -7.77
N ARG A 129 -1.06 44.50 -6.46
CA ARG A 129 -2.06 45.46 -5.95
C ARG A 129 -1.70 46.89 -6.34
N LEU A 130 -0.45 47.31 -6.13
CA LEU A 130 0.06 48.63 -6.49
C LEU A 130 -0.02 48.91 -7.99
N ILE A 131 0.35 47.93 -8.83
CA ILE A 131 0.23 48.06 -10.29
C ILE A 131 -1.24 48.21 -10.69
N SER A 132 -2.13 47.43 -10.08
CA SER A 132 -3.57 47.49 -10.37
C SER A 132 -4.17 48.84 -9.96
N GLU A 133 -3.84 49.36 -8.77
CA GLU A 133 -4.25 50.68 -8.29
C GLU A 133 -3.76 51.79 -9.24
N ARG A 134 -2.48 51.76 -9.61
CA ARG A 134 -1.90 52.73 -10.56
C ARG A 134 -2.55 52.66 -11.95
N GLN A 135 -2.89 51.47 -12.43
CA GLN A 135 -3.62 51.32 -13.70
C GLN A 135 -5.04 51.90 -13.61
N ILE A 136 -5.73 51.74 -12.49
CA ILE A 136 -7.06 52.31 -12.26
C ILE A 136 -6.96 53.85 -12.24
N GLU A 137 -6.00 54.41 -11.51
CA GLU A 137 -5.76 55.86 -11.45
C GLU A 137 -5.40 56.44 -12.82
N GLY A 138 -4.49 55.79 -13.56
CA GLY A 138 -4.11 56.22 -14.91
C GLY A 138 -5.28 56.19 -15.89
N ARG A 139 -6.15 55.17 -15.79
CA ARG A 139 -7.39 55.10 -16.58
C ARG A 139 -8.39 56.18 -16.17
N ALA A 140 -8.58 56.43 -14.88
CA ALA A 140 -9.46 57.47 -14.38
C ALA A 140 -8.99 58.87 -14.82
N TRP A 141 -7.68 59.13 -14.79
CA TRP A 141 -7.09 60.36 -15.32
C TRP A 141 -7.32 60.51 -16.83
N LEU A 142 -7.07 59.46 -17.62
CA LEU A 142 -7.30 59.47 -19.07
C LEU A 142 -8.77 59.75 -19.42
N VAL A 143 -9.71 59.15 -18.69
CA VAL A 143 -11.15 59.37 -18.90
C VAL A 143 -11.53 60.82 -18.59
N ASN A 144 -11.04 61.37 -17.47
CA ASN A 144 -11.33 62.75 -17.09
C ASN A 144 -10.73 63.78 -18.09
N GLU A 145 -9.54 63.51 -18.62
CA GLU A 145 -8.93 64.35 -19.66
C GLU A 145 -9.72 64.30 -20.98
N LEU A 146 -10.22 63.12 -21.36
CA LEU A 146 -11.05 62.95 -22.56
C LEU A 146 -12.41 63.66 -22.43
N GLU A 147 -13.06 63.57 -21.26
CA GLU A 147 -14.33 64.25 -20.97
C GLU A 147 -14.16 65.79 -20.81
N GLY A 148 -13.04 66.23 -20.24
CA GLY A 148 -12.68 67.66 -20.13
C GLY A 148 -12.37 68.31 -21.49
N ASN A 149 -11.85 67.54 -22.46
CA ASN A 149 -11.54 68.06 -23.79
C ASN A 149 -12.76 68.07 -24.73
N ASP A 150 -13.78 67.23 -24.47
CA ASP A 150 -15.03 67.19 -25.25
C ASP A 150 -15.99 68.32 -24.86
N SER A 151 -15.93 68.79 -23.61
CA SER A 151 -16.69 69.95 -23.12
C SER A 151 -16.16 71.31 -23.61
N GLY A 152 -14.98 71.34 -24.25
CA GLY A 152 -14.40 72.55 -24.88
C GLY A 152 -14.73 72.72 -26.38
N LYS A 153 -15.31 71.72 -27.05
CA LYS A 153 -15.58 71.75 -28.50
C LYS A 153 -17.02 72.07 -28.90
N SER A 154 -17.91 72.36 -27.96
CA SER A 154 -19.33 72.64 -28.22
C SER A 154 -19.70 74.13 -28.35
N VAL A 155 -18.72 75.06 -28.40
CA VAL A 155 -18.99 76.49 -28.64
C VAL A 155 -18.18 77.00 -29.85
N SER A 156 -18.68 76.70 -31.05
CA SER A 156 -18.49 77.51 -32.26
C SER A 156 -19.59 77.15 -33.24
N GLY A 157 -20.74 77.81 -33.06
CA GLY A 157 -21.77 77.99 -34.08
C GLY A 157 -21.72 79.43 -34.55
#